data_AF-A0A2V9EDZ4-F1
#
_entry.id   AF-A0A2V9EDZ4-F1
#
_cell.length_a   1.000
_cell.length_b   1.000
_cell.length_c   1.000
_cell.angle_alpha   90.00
_cell.angle_beta   90.00
_cell.angle_gamma   90.00
#
_symmetry.space_group_name_H-M   'P 1'
#
loop_
_entity.id
_entity.type
_entity.pdbx_description
1 polymer ?
#
loop_
_entity_poly.entity_id
_entity_poly.type
_entity_poly.pdbx_seq_one_letter_code
_entity_poly.pdbx_strand_id
1 'polypeptide(L)'
;MRCWLPEGETIDLKASTYIVSANGALLLMDTPLILGQNVRIINQTTSESAECFVTSLREKRERRFVGIGFVNPNIDFWHIVFPKSGTRQAVRSSLTGGLVPPGFRQDNSPQF
;
A
#
# COMPACT_ATOMS: atom_id res chain seq x y z
N MET A 1 -13.22 0.95 -3.52
CA MET A 1 -13.40 -0.46 -3.11
C MET A 1 -14.80 -0.84 -3.46
N ARG A 2 -14.99 -1.93 -4.20
CA ARG A 2 -16.29 -2.48 -4.52
C ARG A 2 -16.63 -3.60 -3.55
N CYS A 3 -17.82 -3.52 -2.95
CA CYS A 3 -18.35 -4.51 -2.03
C CYS A 3 -19.64 -5.11 -2.59
N TRP A 4 -19.92 -6.36 -2.26
CA TRP A 4 -21.21 -7.01 -2.52
C TRP A 4 -22.15 -6.82 -1.34
N LEU A 5 -23.39 -6.47 -1.64
CA LEU A 5 -24.49 -6.36 -0.69
C LEU A 5 -25.24 -7.70 -0.59
N PRO A 6 -25.94 -7.99 0.52
CA PRO A 6 -26.73 -9.23 0.70
C PRO A 6 -27.75 -9.48 -0.43
N GLU A 7 -28.34 -8.42 -0.95
CA GLU A 7 -29.29 -8.39 -2.06
C GLU A 7 -28.67 -8.67 -3.44
N GLY A 8 -27.34 -8.83 -3.51
CA GLY A 8 -26.61 -9.17 -4.74
C GLY A 8 -26.11 -7.95 -5.55
N GLU A 9 -26.50 -6.75 -5.15
CA GLU A 9 -25.98 -5.51 -5.73
C GLU A 9 -24.55 -5.22 -5.27
N THR A 10 -23.84 -4.36 -6.00
CA THR A 10 -22.50 -3.90 -5.60
C THR A 10 -22.49 -2.43 -5.30
N ILE A 11 -21.76 -2.04 -4.26
CA ILE A 11 -21.53 -0.63 -3.89
C ILE A 11 -20.05 -0.29 -4.00
N ASP A 12 -19.76 0.89 -4.56
CA ASP A 12 -18.40 1.43 -4.64
C ASP A 12 -18.16 2.44 -3.50
N LEU A 13 -17.27 2.08 -2.59
CA LEU A 13 -16.86 2.87 -1.43
C LEU A 13 -15.54 3.56 -1.70
N LYS A 14 -15.40 4.81 -1.23
CA LYS A 14 -14.12 5.51 -1.25
C LYS A 14 -13.18 4.94 -0.18
N ALA A 15 -11.93 4.78 -0.55
CA ALA A 15 -10.86 4.33 0.32
C ALA A 15 -9.58 5.08 -0.02
N SER A 16 -8.83 5.48 1.01
CA SER A 16 -7.52 6.10 0.86
C SER A 16 -6.43 5.10 1.25
N THR A 17 -5.45 4.90 0.36
CA THR A 17 -4.32 4.00 0.64
C THR A 17 -3.43 4.58 1.74
N TYR A 18 -3.17 3.80 2.79
CA TYR A 18 -2.32 4.21 3.91
C TYR A 18 -0.96 3.49 3.90
N ILE A 19 -0.97 2.16 3.80
CA ILE A 19 0.24 1.32 3.65
C ILE A 19 -0.05 0.25 2.61
N VAL A 20 0.94 -0.13 1.80
CA VAL A 20 0.82 -1.20 0.80
C VAL A 20 1.92 -2.25 0.98
N SER A 21 1.64 -3.47 0.53
CA SER A 21 2.59 -4.58 0.45
C SER A 21 2.31 -5.40 -0.81
N ALA A 22 3.20 -6.33 -1.15
CA ALA A 22 2.97 -7.28 -2.25
C ALA A 22 1.72 -8.16 -2.04
N ASN A 23 1.22 -8.26 -0.80
CA ASN A 23 0.10 -9.11 -0.42
C ASN A 23 -1.22 -8.35 -0.23
N GLY A 24 -1.24 -7.02 -0.34
CA GLY A 24 -2.42 -6.22 -0.08
C GLY A 24 -2.09 -4.85 0.48
N ALA A 25 -2.97 -4.31 1.34
CA ALA A 25 -2.83 -2.95 1.86
C ALA A 25 -3.56 -2.73 3.19
N LEU A 26 -3.22 -1.62 3.82
CA LEU A 26 -3.99 -0.97 4.87
C LEU A 26 -4.63 0.28 4.27
N LEU A 27 -5.96 0.36 4.37
CA LEU A 27 -6.78 1.42 3.81
C LEU A 27 -7.43 2.24 4.93
N LEU A 28 -7.64 3.51 4.67
CA LEU A 28 -8.48 4.38 5.49
C LEU A 28 -9.85 4.52 4.83
N MET A 29 -10.92 4.22 5.57
CA MET A 29 -12.30 4.24 5.08
C MET A 29 -13.24 4.76 6.16
N ASP A 30 -14.39 5.31 5.77
CA ASP A 30 -15.43 5.75 6.71
C ASP A 30 -16.55 4.72 6.86
N THR A 31 -16.71 3.85 5.86
CA THR A 31 -17.73 2.81 5.82
C THR A 31 -17.28 1.57 6.59
N PRO A 32 -18.11 1.01 7.51
CA PRO A 32 -17.79 -0.23 8.19
C PRO A 32 -17.83 -1.42 7.22
N LEU A 33 -16.94 -2.39 7.43
CA LEU A 33 -16.87 -3.64 6.68
C LEU A 33 -16.85 -4.83 7.64
N ILE A 34 -17.03 -6.03 7.10
CA ILE A 34 -17.03 -7.27 7.87
C ILE A 34 -15.67 -7.98 7.70
N LEU A 35 -15.12 -8.51 8.79
CA LEU A 35 -13.88 -9.28 8.75
C LEU A 35 -14.06 -10.52 7.86
N GLY A 36 -13.10 -10.82 6.98
CA GLY A 36 -13.18 -11.93 6.03
C GLY A 36 -14.08 -11.68 4.81
N GLN A 37 -14.76 -10.54 4.73
CA GLN A 37 -15.58 -10.19 3.57
C GLN A 37 -14.74 -10.09 2.29
N ASN A 38 -15.21 -10.73 1.21
CA ASN A 38 -14.65 -10.55 -0.11
C ASN A 38 -15.00 -9.14 -0.64
N VAL A 39 -13.99 -8.45 -1.16
CA VAL A 39 -14.10 -7.12 -1.72
C VAL A 39 -13.20 -7.02 -2.95
N ARG A 40 -13.55 -6.15 -3.89
CA ARG A 40 -12.68 -5.86 -5.03
C ARG A 40 -12.07 -4.49 -4.88
N ILE A 41 -10.75 -4.41 -4.87
CA ILE A 41 -10.07 -3.12 -4.92
C ILE A 41 -9.88 -2.69 -6.36
N ILE A 42 -10.04 -1.39 -6.61
CA ILE A 42 -9.87 -0.78 -7.92
C ILE A 42 -8.87 0.34 -7.74
N ASN A 43 -7.74 0.26 -8.43
CA ASN A 43 -6.75 1.31 -8.49
C ASN A 43 -7.27 2.38 -9.46
N GLN A 44 -7.67 3.55 -8.95
CA GLN A 44 -8.24 4.61 -9.78
C GLN A 44 -7.25 5.19 -10.80
N THR A 45 -5.94 5.11 -10.53
CA THR A 45 -4.91 5.65 -11.41
C THR A 45 -4.69 4.75 -12.62
N THR A 46 -4.69 3.43 -12.43
CA THR A 46 -4.34 2.44 -13.47
C THR A 46 -5.56 1.74 -14.03
N SER A 47 -6.73 1.92 -13.40
CA SER A 47 -7.98 1.17 -13.66
C SER A 47 -7.87 -0.34 -13.43
N GLU A 48 -6.76 -0.82 -12.88
CA GLU A 48 -6.60 -2.21 -12.51
C GLU A 48 -7.46 -2.56 -11.30
N SER A 49 -7.80 -3.84 -11.18
CA SER A 49 -8.57 -4.34 -10.06
C SER A 49 -8.04 -5.67 -9.56
N ALA A 50 -8.16 -5.91 -8.25
CA ALA A 50 -7.76 -7.14 -7.62
C ALA A 50 -8.86 -7.63 -6.67
N GLU A 51 -9.06 -8.95 -6.68
CA GLU A 51 -9.93 -9.62 -5.70
C GLU A 51 -9.20 -9.72 -4.36
N CYS A 52 -9.89 -9.30 -3.31
CA CYS A 52 -9.35 -9.16 -1.97
C CYS A 52 -10.31 -9.70 -0.92
N PHE A 53 -9.81 -9.84 0.30
CA PHE A 53 -10.62 -10.09 1.49
C PHE A 53 -10.17 -9.21 2.66
N VAL A 54 -11.09 -8.86 3.55
CA VAL A 54 -10.80 -8.04 4.74
C VAL A 54 -10.03 -8.86 5.76
N THR A 55 -8.81 -8.43 6.10
CA THR A 55 -7.90 -9.13 7.03
C THR A 55 -7.88 -8.52 8.42
N SER A 56 -8.21 -7.24 8.56
CA SER A 56 -8.27 -6.58 9.87
C SER A 56 -9.15 -5.33 9.83
N LEU A 57 -9.74 -5.02 10.98
CA LEU A 57 -10.53 -3.81 11.22
C LEU A 57 -10.01 -3.17 12.50
N ARG A 58 -9.53 -1.94 12.41
CA ARG A 58 -9.05 -1.18 13.57
C ARG A 58 -9.59 0.24 13.52
N GLU A 59 -10.03 0.75 14.66
CA GLU A 59 -10.47 2.13 14.80
C GLU A 59 -9.51 2.87 15.72
N LYS A 60 -9.03 4.03 15.29
CA LYS A 60 -8.13 4.88 16.09
C LYS A 60 -8.43 6.34 15.79
N ARG A 61 -8.98 7.06 16.78
CA ARG A 61 -9.29 8.50 16.71
C ARG A 61 -10.07 8.85 15.43
N GLU A 62 -11.36 8.50 15.38
CA GLU A 62 -12.29 8.78 14.26
C GLU A 62 -11.86 8.24 12.89
N ARG A 63 -10.75 7.49 12.80
CA ARG A 63 -10.24 6.90 11.57
C ARG A 63 -10.38 5.38 11.64
N ARG A 64 -10.97 4.79 10.60
CA ARG A 64 -11.08 3.33 10.48
C ARG A 64 -10.07 2.81 9.48
N PHE A 65 -9.20 1.96 9.98
CA PHE A 65 -8.17 1.26 9.25
C PHE A 65 -8.67 -0.13 8.89
N VAL A 66 -8.76 -0.39 7.59
CA VAL A 66 -9.18 -1.66 7.02
C VAL A 66 -7.98 -2.32 6.37
N GLY A 67 -7.54 -3.45 6.91
CA GLY A 67 -6.57 -4.31 6.25
C GLY A 67 -7.25 -5.14 5.17
N ILE A 68 -6.63 -5.22 4.01
CA ILE A 68 -7.03 -6.12 2.93
C ILE A 68 -5.87 -7.02 2.52
N GLY A 69 -6.19 -8.26 2.17
CA GLY A 69 -5.27 -9.20 1.54
C GLY A 69 -5.73 -9.52 0.13
N PHE A 70 -4.80 -9.66 -0.81
CA PHE A 70 -5.10 -10.16 -2.15
C PHE A 70 -5.45 -11.64 -2.09
N VAL A 71 -6.52 -12.04 -2.78
CA VAL A 71 -6.88 -13.45 -2.95
C VAL A 71 -5.80 -14.17 -3.75
N ASN A 72 -5.37 -13.55 -4.86
CA ASN A 72 -4.24 -13.99 -5.67
C ASN A 72 -3.12 -12.95 -5.55
N PRO A 73 -1.89 -13.34 -5.13
CA PRO A 73 -0.78 -12.40 -5.02
C PRO A 73 -0.60 -11.59 -6.31
N ASN A 74 -0.54 -10.27 -6.19
CA ASN A 74 -0.34 -9.36 -7.31
C ASN A 74 0.66 -8.27 -6.89
N ILE A 75 1.94 -8.53 -7.12
CA ILE A 75 3.03 -7.64 -6.72
C ILE A 75 3.04 -6.34 -7.52
N ASP A 76 2.54 -6.37 -8.76
CA ASP A 76 2.60 -5.25 -9.70
C ASP A 76 1.41 -4.30 -9.58
N PHE A 77 0.33 -4.69 -8.89
CA PHE A 77 -0.90 -3.89 -8.73
C PHE A 77 -0.68 -2.44 -8.25
N TRP A 78 0.31 -2.26 -7.39
CA TRP A 78 0.64 -0.94 -6.83
C TRP A 78 1.59 -0.14 -7.71
N HIS A 79 2.18 -0.75 -8.75
CA HIS A 79 3.25 -0.22 -9.58
C HIS A 79 4.40 0.37 -8.76
N ILE A 80 4.77 -0.32 -7.67
CA ILE A 80 5.95 -0.01 -6.87
C ILE A 80 6.83 -1.25 -6.74
N VAL A 81 8.13 -1.04 -6.59
CA VAL A 81 9.07 -2.13 -6.33
C VAL A 81 9.18 -2.33 -4.83
N PHE A 82 8.82 -3.51 -4.35
CA PHE A 82 9.09 -3.90 -2.98
C PHE A 82 10.56 -4.34 -2.85
N PRO A 83 11.31 -3.78 -1.88
CA PRO A 83 12.71 -4.15 -1.68
C PRO A 83 12.81 -5.62 -1.29
N LYS A 84 13.71 -6.37 -1.94
CA LYS A 84 14.02 -7.76 -1.56
C LYS A 84 14.64 -7.81 -0.17
N SER A 85 14.46 -8.93 0.53
CA SER A 85 15.14 -9.17 1.80
C SER A 85 16.66 -8.96 1.65
N GLY A 86 17.26 -8.25 2.60
CA GLY A 86 18.70 -7.90 2.55
C GLY A 86 19.02 -6.64 1.75
N THR A 87 18.04 -6.02 1.07
CA THR A 87 18.22 -4.68 0.46
C THR A 87 18.55 -3.68 1.57
N ARG A 88 19.75 -3.10 1.53
CA ARG A 88 20.15 -2.05 2.46
C ARG A 88 19.42 -0.75 2.11
N GLN A 89 18.96 -0.02 3.12
CA GLN A 89 18.25 1.25 2.92
C GLN A 89 19.18 2.30 2.29
N ALA A 90 18.68 2.98 1.25
CA ALA A 90 19.36 4.15 0.69
C ALA A 90 19.39 5.27 1.74
N VAL A 91 20.50 6.00 1.79
CA VAL A 91 20.69 7.14 2.69
C VAL A 91 20.48 8.43 1.90
N ARG A 92 19.95 9.49 2.51
CA ARG A 92 19.94 10.80 1.86
C ARG A 92 21.31 11.46 1.97
N SER A 93 21.86 11.88 0.83
CA SER A 93 23.04 12.72 0.76
C SER A 93 22.82 14.02 1.52
N SER A 94 23.75 14.38 2.41
CA SER A 94 23.71 15.66 3.14
C SER A 94 23.97 16.86 2.24
N LEU A 95 24.68 16.67 1.12
CA LEU A 95 25.00 17.74 0.17
C LEU A 95 23.86 18.01 -0.82
N THR A 96 23.27 16.95 -1.36
CA THR A 96 22.33 17.05 -2.49
C THR A 96 20.89 16.69 -2.11
N GLY A 97 20.66 16.11 -0.93
CA GLY A 97 19.35 15.59 -0.52
C GLY A 97 18.88 14.33 -1.27
N GLY A 98 19.60 13.92 -2.32
CA GLY A 98 19.30 12.74 -3.14
C GLY A 98 19.56 11.42 -2.42
N LEU A 99 18.90 10.34 -2.86
CA LEU A 99 19.13 9.00 -2.32
C LEU A 99 20.44 8.43 -2.87
N VAL A 100 21.34 7.99 -1.97
CA VAL A 100 22.61 7.35 -2.29
C VAL A 100 22.69 5.93 -1.71
N PRO A 101 23.45 5.02 -2.35
CA PRO A 101 23.67 3.69 -1.80
C PRO A 101 24.29 3.73 -0.40
N PRO A 102 23.91 2.83 0.50
CA PRO A 102 24.52 2.74 1.82
C PRO A 102 25.99 2.35 1.71
N GLY A 103 26.87 3.14 2.35
CA GLY A 103 28.32 3.00 2.24
C GLY A 103 28.95 3.82 1.12
N PHE A 104 28.18 4.64 0.39
CA PHE A 104 28.71 5.61 -0.55
C PHE A 104 29.58 6.65 0.19
N ARG A 105 30.90 6.53 0.05
CA ARG A 105 31.85 7.55 0.52
C ARG A 105 31.86 8.70 -0.47
N GLN A 106 31.44 9.89 -0.03
CA GLN A 106 31.75 11.12 -0.73
C GLN A 106 33.20 11.46 -0.37
N ASP A 107 34.13 11.21 -1.30
CA ASP A 107 35.49 11.73 -1.20
C ASP A 107 35.42 13.26 -1.39
N ASN A 108 35.12 13.97 -0.31
CA ASN A 108 35.28 15.41 -0.23
C ASN A 108 36.75 15.71 0.09
N SER A 109 37.63 15.59 -0.90
CA SER A 109 38.89 16.32 -0.87
C SER A 109 38.69 17.63 -1.64
N PRO A 110 38.62 18.80 -0.98
CA PRO A 110 38.81 20.05 -1.70
C PRO A 110 40.23 20.02 -2.27
N GLN A 111 40.35 19.85 -3.58
CA GLN A 111 41.58 20.22 -4.27
C GLN A 111 41.63 21.75 -4.28
N PHE A 112 42.72 22.24 -3.70
CA PHE A 112 43.09 23.63 -3.45
C PHE A 112 42.74 24.60 -4.57
#